data_AF-A0A359IPP2-F1
#
_entry.id   AF-A0A359IPP2-F1
#
_cell.length_a   1.000
_cell.length_b   1.000
_cell.length_c   1.000
_cell.angle_alpha   90.00
_cell.angle_beta   90.00
_cell.angle_gamma   90.00
#
_symmetry.space_group_name_H-M   'P 1'
#
loop_
_entity.id
_entity.type
_entity.pdbx_description
1 polymer ?
#
loop_
_entity_poly.entity_id
_entity_poly.type
_entity_poly.pdbx_seq_one_letter_code
_entity_poly.pdbx_strand_id
1 'polypeptide(L)'
;MARNLKPANLKKLSQIKTTNGFRIDLANYMYNPSYDHEYPNLLKLTHKTTTERFYTTIKYFKRHNGTGYYSTETYSHKINPSNSWSIANSLKETELEESNRFSMKRLIELAEQIKLESIPAIAEAAR
;
A
#
# COMPACT_ATOMS: atom_id res chain seq x y z
N MET A 1 14.72 -1.83 18.31
CA MET A 1 14.30 -1.51 16.93
C MET A 1 14.48 -2.75 16.07
N ALA A 2 13.45 -3.19 15.36
CA ALA A 2 13.55 -4.27 14.39
C ALA A 2 14.72 -3.98 13.42
N ARG A 3 15.45 -5.03 13.00
CA ARG A 3 16.64 -4.91 12.12
C ARG A 3 16.37 -4.05 10.87
N ASN A 4 15.11 -4.02 10.43
CA ASN A 4 14.67 -3.37 9.21
C ASN A 4 14.40 -1.86 9.38
N LEU A 5 14.28 -1.36 10.61
CA LEU A 5 13.99 0.06 10.91
C LEU A 5 15.26 0.92 11.10
N LYS A 6 16.44 0.41 10.75
CA LYS A 6 17.67 1.20 10.81
C LYS A 6 17.58 2.40 9.84
N PRO A 7 18.10 3.59 10.21
CA PRO A 7 18.05 4.79 9.35
C PRO A 7 18.58 4.56 7.93
N ALA A 8 19.66 3.79 7.79
CA ALA A 8 20.24 3.43 6.50
C ALA A 8 19.27 2.62 5.61
N ASN A 9 18.46 1.74 6.20
CA ASN A 9 17.48 0.95 5.47
C ASN A 9 16.26 1.82 5.10
N LEU A 10 15.78 2.65 6.02
CA LEU A 10 14.68 3.59 5.76
C LEU A 10 15.03 4.57 4.64
N LYS A 11 16.27 5.07 4.58
CA LYS A 11 16.76 5.92 3.49
C LYS A 11 16.79 5.20 2.15
N LYS A 12 17.15 3.91 2.11
CA LYS A 12 17.08 3.12 0.87
C LYS A 12 15.64 2.93 0.42
N LEU A 13 14.75 2.57 1.34
CA LEU A 13 13.33 2.38 1.07
C LEU A 13 12.67 3.67 0.57
N SER A 14 13.02 4.83 1.13
CA SER A 14 12.43 6.12 0.73
C SER A 14 12.78 6.56 -0.68
N GLN A 15 13.86 6.01 -1.24
CA GLN A 15 14.29 6.29 -2.61
C GLN A 15 13.60 5.39 -3.65
N ILE A 16 12.87 4.35 -3.22
CA ILE A 16 12.14 3.46 -4.12
C ILE A 16 10.89 4.17 -4.63
N LYS A 17 10.85 4.38 -5.94
CA LYS A 17 9.70 4.89 -6.67
C LYS A 17 9.56 4.09 -7.96
N THR A 18 8.37 3.57 -8.23
CA THR A 18 8.10 2.81 -9.45
C THR A 18 7.89 3.75 -10.63
N THR A 19 8.03 3.25 -11.85
CA THR A 19 7.74 3.98 -13.08
C THR A 19 6.32 4.56 -13.09
N ASN A 20 5.35 3.80 -12.59
CA ASN A 20 3.95 4.23 -12.44
C ASN A 20 3.71 5.16 -11.25
N GLY A 21 4.74 5.55 -10.50
CA GLY A 21 4.67 6.57 -9.45
C GLY A 21 4.26 6.07 -8.06
N PHE A 22 4.19 4.76 -7.84
CA PHE A 22 4.06 4.21 -6.49
C PHE A 22 5.35 4.47 -5.70
N ARG A 23 5.22 4.61 -4.39
CA ARG A 23 6.32 4.83 -3.45
C ARG A 23 6.11 3.98 -2.21
N ILE A 24 7.18 3.71 -1.48
CA ILE A 24 7.06 2.98 -0.21
C ILE A 24 6.25 3.80 0.79
N ASP A 25 5.27 3.16 1.42
CA ASP A 25 4.53 3.70 2.56
C ASP A 25 5.38 3.64 3.82
N LEU A 26 6.34 4.56 3.90
CA LEU A 26 7.28 4.62 5.03
C LEU A 26 6.58 4.85 6.35
N ALA A 27 5.52 5.67 6.37
CA ALA A 27 4.81 5.97 7.61
C ALA A 27 4.14 4.71 8.15
N ASN A 28 3.41 4.00 7.29
CA ASN A 28 2.80 2.72 7.64
C ASN A 28 3.87 1.67 8.01
N TYR A 29 4.95 1.60 7.23
CA TYR A 29 6.06 0.68 7.50
C TYR A 29 6.75 0.94 8.84
N MET A 30 6.82 2.18 9.31
CA MET A 30 7.49 2.54 10.57
C MET A 30 6.57 2.49 11.78
N TYR A 31 5.28 2.80 11.61
CA TYR A 31 4.39 3.12 12.74
C TYR A 31 3.16 2.22 12.84
N ASN A 32 2.95 1.29 11.91
CA ASN A 32 1.80 0.38 12.00
C ASN A 32 2.12 -0.84 12.88
N PRO A 33 1.54 -0.93 14.08
CA PRO A 33 1.79 -2.03 15.01
C PRO A 33 1.16 -3.35 14.54
N SER A 34 0.21 -3.32 13.60
CA SER A 34 -0.53 -4.51 13.17
C SER A 34 0.24 -5.41 12.19
N TYR A 35 1.39 -4.95 11.66
CA TYR A 35 2.13 -5.66 10.60
C TYR A 35 3.55 -6.06 10.99
N ASP A 36 3.92 -5.97 12.28
CA ASP A 36 5.25 -6.30 12.83
C ASP A 36 6.46 -5.71 12.04
N HIS A 37 6.19 -4.70 11.20
CA HIS A 37 7.14 -4.13 10.24
C HIS A 37 7.82 -5.18 9.33
N GLU A 38 7.15 -6.32 9.07
CA GLU A 38 7.78 -7.42 8.34
C GLU A 38 7.98 -7.06 6.87
N TYR A 39 6.97 -6.48 6.22
CA TYR A 39 6.96 -6.21 4.78
C TYR A 39 6.51 -4.77 4.49
N PRO A 40 7.24 -4.02 3.64
CA PRO A 40 6.82 -2.70 3.20
C PRO A 40 5.70 -2.79 2.17
N ASN A 41 4.85 -1.76 2.15
CA ASN A 41 3.79 -1.59 1.15
C ASN A 41 4.17 -0.47 0.17
N LEU A 42 3.69 -0.58 -1.07
CA LEU A 42 3.78 0.49 -2.07
C LEU A 42 2.44 1.21 -2.15
N LEU A 43 2.43 2.53 -2.01
CA LEU A 43 1.23 3.35 -2.12
C LEU A 43 1.34 4.34 -3.28
N LYS A 44 0.19 4.67 -3.88
CA LYS A 44 0.05 5.78 -4.82
C LYS A 44 -1.24 6.53 -4.53
N LEU A 45 -1.16 7.86 -4.45
CA LEU A 45 -2.34 8.72 -4.52
C LEU A 45 -2.86 8.70 -5.96
N THR A 46 -4.05 8.17 -6.15
CA THR A 46 -4.65 7.94 -7.47
C THR A 46 -5.68 9.01 -7.81
N HIS A 47 -6.44 9.47 -6.83
CA HIS A 47 -7.37 10.59 -6.99
C HIS A 47 -7.50 11.40 -5.71
N LYS A 48 -7.90 12.67 -5.85
CA LYS A 48 -8.16 13.56 -4.73
C LYS A 48 -9.34 14.45 -5.08
N THR A 49 -10.31 14.51 -4.18
CA THR A 49 -11.42 15.46 -4.20
C THR A 49 -11.15 16.58 -3.19
N THR A 50 -12.11 17.49 -3.03
CA THR A 50 -12.07 18.52 -2.00
C THR A 50 -12.12 17.95 -0.58
N THR A 51 -12.76 16.79 -0.40
CA THR A 51 -13.04 16.18 0.90
C THR A 51 -12.32 14.87 1.14
N GLU A 52 -11.83 14.19 0.10
CA GLU A 52 -11.29 12.81 0.19
C GLU A 52 -10.04 12.61 -0.65
N ARG A 53 -9.21 11.66 -0.23
CA ARG A 53 -8.06 11.15 -0.99
C ARG A 53 -8.24 9.66 -1.21
N PHE A 54 -7.98 9.23 -2.43
CA PHE A 54 -8.03 7.85 -2.84
C PHE A 54 -6.61 7.36 -3.06
N TYR A 55 -6.29 6.23 -2.43
CA TYR A 55 -5.03 5.56 -2.58
C TYR A 55 -5.23 4.18 -3.15
N THR A 56 -4.28 3.76 -3.96
CA THR A 56 -4.08 2.36 -4.29
C THR A 56 -2.78 1.93 -3.62
N THR A 57 -2.84 0.84 -2.87
CA THR A 57 -1.70 0.22 -2.22
C THR A 57 -1.49 -1.20 -2.72
N ILE A 58 -0.24 -1.65 -2.69
CA ILE A 58 0.15 -3.01 -3.02
C ILE A 58 0.94 -3.52 -1.83
N LYS A 59 0.51 -4.66 -1.32
CA LYS A 59 1.00 -5.24 -0.08
C LYS A 59 1.24 -6.74 -0.26
N TYR A 60 2.07 -7.28 0.60
CA TYR A 60 2.25 -8.72 0.75
C TYR A 60 1.65 -9.14 2.08
N PHE A 61 0.77 -10.13 2.04
CA PHE A 61 0.16 -10.72 3.21
C PHE A 61 0.71 -12.12 3.45
N LYS A 62 1.05 -12.43 4.69
CA LYS A 62 1.50 -13.76 5.11
C LYS A 62 0.47 -14.36 6.06
N ARG A 63 -0.10 -15.50 5.68
CA ARG A 63 -1.02 -16.28 6.52
C ARG A 63 -0.23 -17.03 7.59
N HIS A 64 -0.87 -17.31 8.73
CA HIS A 64 -0.27 -18.08 9.82
C HIS A 64 0.14 -19.50 9.42
N ASN A 65 -0.51 -20.09 8.42
CA ASN A 65 -0.17 -21.41 7.88
C ASN A 65 1.09 -21.41 6.99
N GLY A 66 1.80 -20.28 6.90
CA GLY A 66 3.04 -20.15 6.14
C GLY A 66 2.86 -19.79 4.66
N THR A 67 1.62 -19.79 4.16
CA THR A 67 1.33 -19.29 2.80
C THR A 67 1.28 -17.76 2.77
N GLY A 68 1.42 -17.17 1.59
CA GLY A 68 1.31 -15.73 1.42
C GLY A 68 0.82 -15.36 0.04
N TYR A 69 0.47 -14.09 -0.13
CA TYR A 69 0.02 -13.55 -1.41
C TYR A 69 0.32 -12.06 -1.49
N TYR A 70 0.48 -11.57 -2.71
CA TYR A 70 0.47 -10.14 -3.01
C TYR A 70 -0.96 -9.72 -3.30
N SER A 71 -1.40 -8.60 -2.74
CA SER A 71 -2.69 -8.00 -3.05
C SER A 71 -2.55 -6.52 -3.38
N THR A 72 -3.52 -6.02 -4.14
CA THR A 72 -3.76 -4.60 -4.31
C THR A 72 -5.03 -4.22 -3.55
N GLU A 73 -5.00 -3.07 -2.91
CA GLU A 73 -6.15 -2.51 -2.22
C GLU A 73 -6.33 -1.05 -2.63
N THR A 74 -7.55 -0.67 -3.01
CA THR A 74 -7.92 0.73 -3.19
C THR A 74 -8.79 1.16 -2.04
N TYR A 75 -8.41 2.24 -1.38
CA TYR A 75 -9.12 2.78 -0.23
C TYR A 75 -9.20 4.30 -0.30
N SER A 76 -10.17 4.85 0.42
CA SER A 76 -10.36 6.29 0.57
C SER A 76 -10.18 6.69 2.02
N HIS A 77 -9.76 7.92 2.25
CA HIS A 77 -9.87 8.54 3.57
C HIS A 77 -10.24 10.02 3.45
N LYS A 78 -10.97 10.52 4.44
CA LYS A 78 -11.37 11.93 4.51
C LYS A 78 -10.14 12.80 4.77
N ILE A 79 -10.08 13.93 4.07
CA ILE A 79 -9.07 14.96 4.30
C ILE A 79 -9.32 15.57 5.67
N ASN A 80 -8.52 15.16 6.65
CA ASN A 80 -8.65 15.63 8.02
C ASN A 80 -7.75 16.87 8.22
N PRO A 81 -8.30 18.05 8.58
CA PRO A 81 -7.51 19.27 8.75
C PRO A 81 -6.56 19.22 9.96
N SER A 82 -6.85 18.36 10.94
CA SER A 82 -6.04 18.15 12.16
C SER A 82 -4.84 17.23 11.99
N ASN A 83 -4.64 16.66 10.79
CA ASN A 83 -3.58 15.68 10.51
C ASN A 83 -3.59 14.45 11.45
N SER A 84 -4.73 14.18 12.10
CA SER A 84 -4.94 13.03 12.98
C SER A 84 -5.25 11.76 12.18
N TRP A 85 -5.03 10.60 12.81
CA TRP A 85 -5.38 9.29 12.25
C TRP A 85 -6.81 9.29 11.71
N SER A 86 -6.97 8.83 10.47
CA SER A 86 -8.25 8.69 9.78
C SER A 86 -8.53 7.22 9.49
N ILE A 87 -9.80 6.83 9.61
CA ILE A 87 -10.23 5.48 9.22
C ILE A 87 -10.27 5.43 7.69
N ALA A 88 -9.55 4.47 7.12
CA ALA A 88 -9.62 4.18 5.70
C ALA A 88 -10.84 3.31 5.40
N ASN A 89 -11.63 3.72 4.41
CA ASN A 89 -12.69 2.87 3.86
C ASN A 89 -12.11 2.10 2.68
N SER A 90 -11.96 0.78 2.86
CA SER A 90 -11.56 -0.11 1.78
C SER A 90 -12.67 -0.18 0.74
N LEU A 91 -12.32 0.01 -0.53
CA LEU A 91 -13.28 -0.04 -1.64
C LEU A 91 -13.17 -1.38 -2.38
N LYS A 92 -11.95 -1.85 -2.58
CA LYS A 92 -11.68 -3.07 -3.33
C LYS A 92 -10.31 -3.62 -2.93
N GLU A 93 -10.29 -4.87 -2.50
CA GLU A 93 -9.06 -5.67 -2.39
C GLU A 93 -9.07 -6.75 -3.47
N THR A 94 -7.92 -7.00 -4.09
CA THR A 94 -7.77 -8.01 -5.13
C THR A 94 -6.44 -8.72 -4.92
N GLU A 95 -6.50 -10.04 -4.77
CA GLU A 95 -5.32 -10.89 -4.75
C GLU A 95 -4.71 -10.94 -6.15
N LEU A 96 -3.42 -10.64 -6.25
CA LEU A 96 -2.68 -10.56 -7.51
C LEU A 96 -1.93 -11.86 -7.81
N GLU A 97 -1.29 -12.42 -6.79
CA GLU A 97 -0.40 -13.57 -6.95
C GLU A 97 -0.13 -14.24 -5.59
N GLU A 98 -0.22 -15.57 -5.54
CA GLU A 98 0.22 -16.35 -4.39
C GLU A 98 1.75 -16.46 -4.36
N SER A 99 2.34 -16.26 -3.18
CA SER A 99 3.76 -16.53 -2.94
C SER A 99 4.01 -16.80 -1.47
N ASN A 100 4.72 -17.89 -1.17
CA ASN A 100 5.09 -18.22 0.22
C ASN A 100 6.26 -17.37 0.76
N ARG A 101 6.91 -16.55 -0.09
CA ARG A 101 8.03 -15.69 0.28
C ARG A 101 7.86 -14.28 -0.27
N PHE A 102 8.16 -13.30 0.59
CA PHE A 102 8.22 -11.91 0.20
C PHE A 102 9.45 -11.62 -0.69
N SER A 103 9.23 -10.85 -1.75
CA SER A 103 10.25 -10.29 -2.61
C SER A 103 9.91 -8.83 -2.94
N MET A 104 10.79 -7.91 -2.54
CA MET A 104 10.64 -6.49 -2.88
C MET A 104 10.65 -6.27 -4.40
N LYS A 105 11.48 -7.02 -5.13
CA LYS A 105 11.52 -6.96 -6.60
C LYS A 105 10.16 -7.31 -7.19
N ARG A 106 9.52 -8.38 -6.70
CA ARG A 106 8.21 -8.81 -7.19
C ARG A 106 7.12 -7.80 -6.84
N LEU A 107 7.16 -7.24 -5.63
CA LEU A 107 6.25 -6.17 -5.22
C LEU A 107 6.32 -4.96 -6.17
N ILE A 108 7.52 -4.55 -6.57
CA ILE A 108 7.75 -3.46 -7.54
C ILE A 108 7.23 -3.84 -8.93
N GLU A 109 7.54 -5.03 -9.43
CA GLU A 109 7.07 -5.49 -10.74
C GLU A 109 5.55 -5.50 -10.82
N LEU A 110 4.87 -6.04 -9.80
CA LEU A 110 3.41 -6.04 -9.72
C LEU A 110 2.87 -4.61 -9.76
N ALA A 111 3.49 -3.67 -9.05
CA ALA A 111 3.10 -2.26 -9.08
C ALA A 111 3.22 -1.59 -10.45
N GLU A 112 4.18 -2.03 -11.25
CA GLU A 112 4.37 -1.52 -12.61
C GLU A 112 3.38 -2.13 -13.60
N GLN A 113 2.80 -3.30 -13.26
CA GLN A 113 1.81 -3.98 -14.08
C GLN A 113 0.37 -3.55 -13.79
N ILE A 114 0.11 -2.93 -12.63
CA ILE A 114 -1.24 -2.45 -12.30
C ILE A 114 -1.68 -1.35 -13.27
N LYS A 115 -2.75 -1.66 -14.01
CA LYS A 115 -3.55 -0.67 -14.73
C LYS A 115 -4.43 0.05 -13.71
N LEU A 116 -4.17 1.33 -13.50
CA LEU A 116 -5.00 2.16 -12.63
C LEU A 116 -6.31 2.46 -13.36
N GLU A 117 -7.37 1.76 -12.97
CA GLU A 117 -8.71 2.08 -13.43
C GLU A 117 -9.09 3.49 -12.95
N SER A 118 -9.82 4.23 -13.78
CA SER A 118 -10.32 5.55 -13.40
C SER A 118 -11.32 5.41 -12.25
N ILE A 119 -11.01 6.06 -11.12
CA ILE A 119 -11.77 6.03 -9.86
C ILE A 119 -13.27 6.37 -9.95
N PRO A 120 -13.79 7.17 -10.93
CA PRO A 120 -15.23 7.38 -11.04
C PRO A 120 -16.06 6.08 -11.09
N ALA A 121 -15.56 5.04 -11.77
CA ALA A 121 -16.27 3.77 -11.90
C ALA A 121 -16.34 2.95 -10.60
N ILE A 122 -15.33 3.07 -9.72
CA ILE A 122 -15.24 2.31 -8.46
C ILE A 122 -16.11 2.96 -7.38
N ALA A 123 -16.19 4.30 -7.37
CA ALA A 123 -17.02 5.04 -6.42
C ALA A 123 -18.52 4.94 -6.75
N GLU A 124 -18.90 4.78 -8.01
CA GLU A 124 -20.29 4.49 -8.41
C GLU A 124 -20.72 3.05 -8.10
N ALA A 125 -19.83 2.07 -8.26
CA ALA A 125 -20.14 0.66 -7.99
C ALA A 125 -20.22 0.29 -6.49
N ALA A 126 -19.72 1.17 -5.60
CA ALA A 126 -19.71 0.97 -4.15
C ALA A 126 -20.86 1.70 -3.41
N ARG A 127 -21.80 2.31 -4.14
CA ARG A 127 -23.05 2.91 -3.62
C ARG A 127 -24.24 2.00 -3.88
#